data_AF-A0A7J3CIS5-F1
#
_entry.id   AF-A0A7J3CIS5-F1
#
_cell.length_a   1.000
_cell.length_b   1.000
_cell.length_c   1.000
_cell.angle_alpha   90.00
_cell.angle_beta   90.00
_cell.angle_gamma   90.00
#
_symmetry.space_group_name_H-M   'P 1'
#
loop_
_entity.id
_entity.type
_entity.pdbx_description
1 polymer ?
#
loop_
_entity_poly.entity_id
_entity_poly.type
_entity_poly.pdbx_seq_one_letter_code
_entity_poly.pdbx_strand_id
1 'polypeptide(L)'
;MEDAQLRERLGKICSQAMLSFSKEEFERFAQEAKKILELFNEIEQLKLEEEKSLFLHERQAKLREDEEKKFEWNPFENASKELVKENKFVGPKIV
;
A
#
# COMPACT_ATOMS: atom_id res chain seq x y z
N MET A 1 8.84 -8.84 -21.38
CA MET A 1 9.12 -9.61 -20.15
C MET A 1 8.55 -11.00 -20.36
N GLU A 2 9.30 -12.06 -20.08
CA GLU A 2 8.75 -13.42 -20.17
C GLU A 2 7.69 -13.64 -19.07
N ASP A 3 6.57 -14.28 -19.41
CA ASP A 3 5.42 -14.42 -18.51
C ASP A 3 5.79 -15.07 -17.16
N ALA A 4 6.75 -16.01 -17.15
CA ALA A 4 7.23 -16.66 -15.93
C ALA A 4 7.94 -15.68 -14.98
N GLN A 5 8.78 -14.79 -15.51
CA GLN A 5 9.48 -13.78 -14.71
C GLN A 5 8.51 -12.73 -14.15
N LEU A 6 7.49 -12.35 -14.93
CA LEU A 6 6.43 -11.45 -14.46
C LEU A 6 5.71 -12.05 -13.25
N ARG A 7 5.32 -13.33 -13.33
CA ARG A 7 4.62 -14.03 -12.25
C ARG A 7 5.46 -14.14 -10.98
N GLU A 8 6.75 -14.45 -11.11
CA GLU A 8 7.66 -14.47 -9.96
C GLU A 8 7.72 -13.10 -9.27
N ARG A 9 7.84 -12.02 -10.05
CA ARG A 9 7.86 -10.65 -9.52
C ARG A 9 6.55 -10.26 -8.87
N LEU A 10 5.42 -10.58 -9.48
CA LEU A 10 4.10 -10.34 -8.91
C LEU A 10 3.92 -11.09 -7.59
N GLY A 11 4.39 -12.34 -7.48
CA GLY A 11 4.36 -13.09 -6.23
C GLY A 11 5.14 -12.39 -5.11
N LYS A 12 6.33 -11.85 -5.41
CA LYS A 12 7.11 -11.06 -4.44
C LYS A 12 6.38 -9.77 -4.01
N ILE A 13 5.76 -9.07 -4.96
CA ILE A 13 4.98 -7.85 -4.67
C ILE A 13 3.78 -8.17 -3.78
N CYS A 14 3.03 -9.23 -4.09
CA CYS A 14 1.90 -9.66 -3.26
C CYS A 14 2.34 -9.97 -1.83
N SER A 15 3.48 -10.66 -1.66
CA SER A 15 4.04 -10.94 -0.34
C SER A 15 4.42 -9.66 0.42
N GLN A 16 5.06 -8.70 -0.24
CA GLN A 16 5.42 -7.41 0.36
C GLN A 16 4.18 -6.57 0.73
N ALA A 17 3.13 -6.66 -0.06
CA ALA A 17 1.85 -5.99 0.19
C ALA A 17 0.94 -6.73 1.18
N MET A 18 1.40 -7.87 1.75
CA MET A 18 0.62 -8.74 2.63
C MET A 18 -0.69 -9.25 2.00
N LEU A 19 -0.67 -9.52 0.69
CA LEU A 19 -1.80 -10.06 -0.06
C LEU A 19 -1.65 -11.58 -0.25
N SER A 20 -2.70 -12.30 0.11
CA SER A 20 -2.82 -13.75 -0.10
C SER A 20 -3.89 -14.02 -1.15
N PHE A 21 -3.53 -14.75 -2.20
CA PHE A 21 -4.43 -15.12 -3.29
C PHE A 21 -4.59 -16.64 -3.37
N SER A 22 -5.77 -17.10 -3.79
CA SER A 22 -5.90 -18.43 -4.37
C SER A 22 -5.09 -18.51 -5.68
N LYS A 23 -4.84 -19.73 -6.16
CA LYS A 23 -4.17 -19.93 -7.45
C LYS A 23 -4.95 -19.27 -8.58
N GLU A 24 -6.26 -19.45 -8.60
CA GLU A 24 -7.17 -18.92 -9.62
C GLU A 24 -7.27 -17.39 -9.57
N GLU A 25 -7.26 -16.80 -8.37
CA GLU A 25 -7.22 -15.35 -8.20
C GLU A 25 -5.91 -14.76 -8.68
N PHE A 26 -4.80 -15.42 -8.36
CA PHE A 26 -3.48 -14.98 -8.79
C PHE A 26 -3.34 -15.00 -10.32
N GLU A 27 -3.95 -15.98 -11.01
CA GLU A 27 -3.92 -15.99 -12.48
C GLU A 27 -4.69 -14.83 -13.10
N ARG A 28 -5.87 -14.53 -12.57
CA ARG A 28 -6.64 -13.37 -13.03
C ARG A 28 -5.88 -12.08 -12.76
N PHE A 29 -5.30 -11.96 -11.57
CA PHE A 29 -4.47 -10.82 -11.19
C PHE A 29 -3.26 -10.66 -12.13
N ALA A 30 -2.54 -11.75 -12.44
CA ALA A 30 -1.38 -11.70 -13.32
C ALA A 30 -1.74 -11.26 -14.74
N GLN A 31 -2.88 -11.70 -15.27
CA GLN A 31 -3.38 -11.26 -16.58
C GLN A 31 -3.75 -9.77 -16.58
N GLU A 32 -4.46 -9.29 -15.56
CA GLU A 32 -4.82 -7.88 -15.42
C GLU A 32 -3.59 -6.99 -15.23
N ALA A 33 -2.64 -7.41 -14.38
CA ALA A 33 -1.39 -6.70 -14.15
C ALA A 33 -0.56 -6.57 -15.44
N LYS A 34 -0.53 -7.61 -16.28
CA LYS A 34 0.15 -7.55 -17.58
C LYS A 34 -0.43 -6.45 -18.48
N LYS A 35 -1.77 -6.40 -18.62
CA LYS A 35 -2.44 -5.37 -19.43
C LYS A 35 -2.13 -3.97 -18.91
N ILE A 36 -2.17 -3.78 -17.58
CA ILE A 36 -1.86 -2.49 -16.95
C ILE A 36 -0.41 -2.07 -17.22
N LEU A 37 0.55 -3.00 -17.09
CA LEU A 37 1.96 -2.71 -17.37
C LEU A 37 2.21 -2.38 -18.85
N GLU A 38 1.51 -3.04 -19.76
CA GLU A 38 1.57 -2.72 -21.19
C GLU A 38 1.09 -1.28 -21.44
N LEU A 39 0.00 -0.84 -20.81
CA LEU A 39 -0.49 0.54 -20.88
C LEU A 39 0.52 1.55 -20.31
N PHE A 40 1.19 1.23 -19.19
CA PHE A 40 2.21 2.13 -18.63
C PHE A 40 3.46 2.26 -19.52
N ASN A 41 3.85 1.21 -20.25
CA ASN A 41 4.96 1.29 -21.20
C ASN A 41 4.67 2.26 -22.37
N GLU A 42 3.39 2.45 -22.74
CA GLU A 42 3.01 3.46 -23.73
C GLU A 42 3.22 4.89 -23.19
N ILE A 43 3.00 5.10 -21.89
CA ILE A 43 3.17 6.40 -21.23
C ILE A 43 4.65 6.76 -21.08
N GLU A 44 5.54 5.79 -20.83
CA GLU A 44 6.99 6.03 -20.72
C GLU A 44 7.62 6.60 -22.01
N GLN A 45 6.95 6.44 -23.16
CA GLN A 45 7.42 7.00 -24.45
C GLN A 45 7.22 8.53 -24.53
N LEU A 46 6.47 9.12 -23.60
CA LEU A 46 6.30 10.56 -23.50
C LEU A 46 7.53 11.18 -22.84
N LYS A 47 8.23 12.06 -23.56
CA LYS A 47 9.34 12.84 -22.99
C LYS A 47 8.79 13.78 -21.92
N LEU A 48 9.08 13.50 -20.65
CA LEU A 48 8.74 14.35 -19.53
C LEU A 48 9.88 15.34 -19.26
N GLU A 49 9.57 16.62 -19.17
CA GLU A 49 10.52 17.65 -18.69
C GLU A 49 10.82 17.43 -17.19
N GLU A 50 12.04 17.72 -16.77
CA GLU A 50 12.69 17.15 -15.57
C GLU A 50 12.18 17.65 -14.20
N GLU A 51 11.14 18.48 -14.12
CA GLU A 51 10.61 18.92 -12.83
C GLU A 51 9.51 18.01 -12.30
N LYS A 52 9.92 17.05 -11.46
CA LYS A 52 8.99 16.25 -10.65
C LYS A 52 8.45 17.09 -9.50
N SER A 53 7.30 17.72 -9.69
CA SER A 53 6.58 18.30 -8.56
C SER A 53 5.94 17.20 -7.70
N LEU A 54 6.33 17.10 -6.43
CA LEU A 54 5.72 16.18 -5.46
C LEU A 54 4.32 16.64 -5.00
N PHE A 55 3.98 17.90 -5.26
CA PHE A 55 2.74 18.52 -4.85
C PHE A 55 2.13 19.28 -6.03
N LEU A 56 0.81 19.30 -6.15
CA LEU A 56 0.13 20.12 -7.17
C LEU A 56 0.37 21.63 -6.97
N HIS A 57 0.78 22.04 -5.76
CA HIS A 57 1.08 23.42 -5.41
C HIS A 57 2.31 23.45 -4.51
N GLU A 58 3.07 24.54 -4.60
CA GLU A 58 4.12 24.82 -3.62
C GLU A 58 3.50 24.92 -2.21
N ARG A 59 4.05 24.15 -1.28
CA ARG A 59 3.64 24.17 0.12
C ARG A 59 4.87 24.37 0.99
N GLN A 60 4.79 25.33 1.89
CA GLN A 60 5.78 25.47 2.96
C GLN A 60 5.55 24.37 4.01
N ALA A 61 6.64 23.88 4.59
CA ALA A 61 6.58 22.95 5.71
C ALA A 61 5.86 23.62 6.90
N LYS A 62 4.82 22.98 7.42
CA LYS A 62 4.12 23.44 8.63
C LYS A 62 4.70 22.75 9.85
N LEU A 63 5.20 23.53 10.80
CA LEU A 63 5.61 23.02 12.10
C LEU A 63 4.37 22.90 13.00
N ARG A 64 4.37 21.89 13.87
CA ARG A 64 3.37 21.73 14.93
C ARG A 64 3.96 22.26 16.22
N GLU A 65 3.20 23.07 16.95
CA GLU A 65 3.56 23.52 18.30
C GLU A 65 3.61 22.34 19.28
N ASP A 66 4.54 22.39 20.23
CA ASP A 66 4.76 21.33 21.21
C ASP A 66 3.84 21.49 22.43
N GLU A 67 2.53 21.46 22.18
CA GLU A 67 1.49 21.55 23.21
C GLU A 67 0.81 20.20 23.44
N GLU A 68 0.44 19.92 24.69
CA GLU A 68 -0.34 18.73 25.04
C GLU A 68 -1.79 18.84 24.56
N LYS A 69 -2.35 17.72 24.11
CA LYS A 69 -3.77 17.60 23.76
C LYS A 69 -4.33 16.32 24.36
N LYS A 70 -5.48 16.43 25.02
CA LYS A 70 -6.20 15.26 25.56
C LYS A 70 -6.89 14.52 24.41
N PHE A 71 -6.84 13.20 24.45
CA PHE A 71 -7.67 12.36 23.59
C PHE A 71 -9.11 12.36 24.13
N GLU A 72 -10.05 12.92 23.36
CA GLU A 72 -11.47 12.97 23.73
C GLU A 72 -12.26 11.74 23.25
N TRP A 73 -11.61 10.79 22.58
CA TRP A 73 -12.24 9.66 21.91
C TRP A 73 -11.73 8.31 22.45
N ASN A 74 -12.50 7.24 22.22
CA ASN A 74 -12.12 5.89 22.61
C ASN A 74 -11.20 5.24 21.55
N PRO A 75 -9.93 4.95 21.86
CA PRO A 75 -8.97 4.37 20.91
C PRO A 75 -9.38 3.01 20.32
N PHE A 76 -10.34 2.32 20.95
CA PHE A 76 -10.79 0.98 20.57
C PHE A 76 -12.15 0.96 19.87
N GLU A 77 -12.75 2.11 19.57
CA GLU A 77 -14.14 2.19 19.07
C GLU A 77 -14.39 1.35 17.80
N ASN A 78 -13.40 1.30 16.90
CA ASN A 78 -13.48 0.56 15.64
C ASN A 78 -12.74 -0.79 15.66
N ALA A 79 -12.20 -1.20 16.81
CA ALA A 79 -11.44 -2.42 16.92
C ALA A 79 -12.38 -3.64 16.97
N SER A 80 -11.97 -4.74 16.32
CA SER A 80 -12.65 -6.02 16.52
C SER A 80 -12.56 -6.43 18.00
N LYS A 81 -13.68 -6.86 18.60
CA LYS A 81 -13.74 -7.25 20.02
C LYS A 81 -12.76 -8.37 20.37
N GLU A 82 -12.43 -9.23 19.41
CA GLU A 82 -11.48 -10.33 19.59
C GLU A 82 -10.03 -9.83 19.72
N LEU A 83 -9.74 -8.65 19.18
CA LEU A 83 -8.43 -8.01 19.18
C LEU A 83 -8.26 -7.04 20.34
N VAL A 84 -9.24 -6.90 21.24
CA VAL A 84 -9.14 -6.00 22.41
C VAL A 84 -9.35 -6.79 23.70
N LYS A 85 -8.33 -6.81 24.56
CA LYS A 85 -8.41 -7.36 25.91
C LYS A 85 -7.74 -6.41 26.88
N GLU A 86 -8.39 -6.15 28.03
CA GLU A 86 -7.84 -5.31 29.09
C GLU A 86 -7.34 -3.94 28.60
N ASN A 87 -8.09 -3.29 27.70
CA ASN A 87 -7.71 -2.01 27.06
C ASN A 87 -6.39 -2.08 26.29
N LYS A 88 -6.09 -3.21 25.65
CA LYS A 88 -4.91 -3.41 24.79
C LYS A 88 -5.31 -4.12 23.50
N PHE A 89 -4.61 -3.80 22.42
CA PHE A 89 -4.65 -4.61 21.22
C PHE A 89 -3.91 -5.93 21.46
N VAL A 90 -4.56 -7.05 21.14
CA VAL A 90 -3.98 -8.39 21.20
C VAL A 90 -3.91 -8.98 19.80
N GLY A 91 -2.79 -9.64 19.49
CA GLY A 91 -2.53 -10.24 18.19
C GLY A 91 -1.58 -11.43 18.31
N PRO A 92 -1.33 -12.13 17.20
CA PRO A 92 -0.37 -13.23 17.18
C PRO A 92 1.02 -12.73 17.60
N LYS A 93 1.71 -13.53 18.42
CA LYS A 93 3.09 -13.23 18.83
C LYS A 93 3.99 -13.33 17.59
N ILE A 94 4.71 -12.25 17.29
CA ILE A 94 5.77 -12.26 16.29
C ILE A 94 6.97 -13.01 16.91
N VAL A 95 7.42 -14.06 16.22
CA VAL A 95 8.57 -14.89 16.62
C VAL A 95 9.80 -14.45 15.86
#